data_AF-A0A949AY21-F1
#
_entry.id   AF-A0A949AY21-F1
#
_cell.length_a   1.000
_cell.length_b   1.000
_cell.length_c   1.000
_cell.angle_alpha   90.00
_cell.angle_beta   90.00
_cell.angle_gamma   90.00
#
_symmetry.space_group_name_H-M   'P 1'
#
loop_
_entity.id
_entity.type
_entity.pdbx_description
1 polymer ?
#
loop_
_entity_poly.entity_id
_entity_poly.type
_entity_poly.pdbx_seq_one_letter_code
_entity_poly.pdbx_strand_id
1 'polypeptide(L)' 'MKKLAREGVENLVPYPPGKPIEELERELGITGSIKLASNENPLGPSPLAIQAITDRLNALLS' A
#
# COMPACT_ATOMS: atom_id res chain seq x y z
N MET A 1 -23.34 22.70 -16.22
CA MET A 1 -22.69 21.37 -16.35
C MET A 1 -23.52 20.35 -15.60
N LYS A 2 -23.70 19.15 -16.15
CA LYS A 2 -24.44 18.06 -15.50
C LYS A 2 -23.58 17.46 -14.39
N LYS A 3 -24.09 17.37 -13.16
CA LYS A 3 -23.40 16.68 -12.05
C LYS A 3 -23.31 15.19 -12.37
N LEU A 4 -22.08 14.64 -12.36
CA LEU A 4 -21.79 13.24 -12.64
C LEU A 4 -21.69 12.38 -11.37
N ALA A 5 -21.43 13.02 -10.22
CA ALA A 5 -21.31 12.36 -8.92
C ALA A 5 -22.57 12.55 -8.07
N ARG A 6 -22.80 11.63 -7.12
CA ARG A 6 -23.84 11.78 -6.10
C ARG A 6 -23.42 12.86 -5.10
N GLU A 7 -24.40 13.57 -4.53
CA GLU A 7 -24.18 14.65 -3.56
C GLU A 7 -23.26 14.24 -2.38
N GLY A 8 -23.41 13.03 -1.87
CA GLY A 8 -22.55 12.51 -0.80
C GLY A 8 -21.07 12.37 -1.18
N VAL A 9 -20.73 12.27 -2.46
CA VAL A 9 -19.34 12.23 -2.95
C VAL A 9 -18.78 13.64 -3.11
N GLU A 10 -19.61 14.60 -3.49
CA GLU A 10 -19.19 16.00 -3.69
C GLU A 10 -18.69 16.65 -2.40
N ASN A 11 -19.20 16.20 -1.24
CA ASN A 11 -18.83 16.72 0.07
C ASN A 11 -17.67 15.96 0.73
N LEU A 12 -17.08 14.96 0.07
CA LEU A 12 -15.94 14.24 0.62
C LEU A 12 -14.68 15.11 0.53
N VAL A 13 -13.94 15.16 1.64
CA VAL A 13 -12.56 15.65 1.61
C VAL A 13 -11.73 14.63 0.84
N PRO A 14 -10.97 15.04 -0.20
CA PRO A 14 -10.09 14.13 -0.92
C PRO A 14 -9.15 13.42 0.05
N TYR A 15 -9.04 12.09 -0.08
CA TYR A 15 -8.14 11.30 0.76
C TYR A 15 -6.69 11.61 0.39
N PRO A 16 -5.87 12.18 1.29
CA PRO A 16 -4.45 12.33 1.04
C PRO A 16 -3.79 10.93 1.16
N PRO A 17 -3.19 10.39 0.09
CA PRO A 17 -2.46 9.15 0.20
C PRO A 17 -1.26 9.33 1.14
N GLY A 18 -0.85 8.25 1.80
CA GLY A 18 0.39 8.25 2.58
C GLY A 18 1.60 8.57 1.69
N LYS A 19 2.54 9.35 2.21
CA LYS A 19 3.78 9.68 1.52
C LYS A 19 4.63 8.41 1.31
N PRO A 20 5.15 8.14 0.09
CA PRO A 20 6.08 7.03 -0.15
C PRO A 20 7.33 7.16 0.72
N ILE A 21 7.89 6.03 1.17
CA ILE A 21 9.07 6.03 2.03
C ILE A 21 10.28 6.63 1.30
N GLU A 22 10.39 6.39 -0.02
CA GLU A 22 11.45 6.90 -0.87
C GLU A 22 11.40 8.42 -1.03
N GLU A 23 10.19 9.00 -1.00
CA GLU A 23 10.01 10.45 -1.03
C GLU A 23 10.45 11.08 0.29
N LEU A 24 10.06 10.48 1.42
CA LEU A 24 10.47 10.92 2.75
C LEU A 24 12.00 10.85 2.93
N GLU A 25 12.62 9.75 2.52
CA GLU A 25 14.06 9.56 2.61
C GLU A 25 14.82 10.63 1.80
N ARG A 26 14.35 10.93 0.58
CA ARG A 26 14.92 11.99 -0.27
C ARG A 26 14.80 13.37 0.36
N GLU A 27 13.65 13.69 0.97
CA GLU A 27 13.44 14.98 1.65
C GLU A 27 14.34 15.18 2.87
N LEU A 28 14.57 14.11 3.63
CA LEU A 28 15.36 14.14 4.86
C LEU A 28 16.86 13.91 4.64
N GLY A 29 17.26 13.48 3.42
CA GLY A 29 18.65 13.14 3.12
C GLY A 29 19.14 11.90 3.86
N ILE A 30 18.23 10.99 4.22
CA ILE A 30 18.53 9.73 4.92
C ILE A 30 18.31 8.54 3.97
N THR A 31 18.83 7.38 4.35
CA THR A 31 18.58 6.11 3.65
C THR A 31 18.42 4.99 4.67
N GLY A 32 17.72 3.92 4.29
CA GLY A 32 17.59 2.72 5.13
C GLY A 32 16.69 2.93 6.35
N SER A 33 15.67 3.77 6.21
CA SER A 33 14.66 3.99 7.25
C SER A 33 13.93 2.68 7.61
N ILE A 34 13.61 2.53 8.89
CA ILE A 34 12.88 1.36 9.41
C ILE A 34 11.40 1.73 9.55
N LYS A 35 10.53 1.01 8.85
CA LYS A 35 9.08 1.24 8.87
C LYS A 35 8.44 0.63 10.12
N LEU A 36 7.86 1.47 10.98
CA LEU A 36 7.14 1.07 12.21
C LEU A 36 5.70 1.63 12.30
N ALA A 37 5.20 2.27 11.24
CA ALA A 37 4.01 3.12 11.29
C ALA A 37 2.67 2.43 10.98
N SER A 38 2.66 1.12 10.67
CA SER A 38 1.47 0.43 10.12
C SER A 38 1.07 -0.85 10.84
N ASN A 39 1.63 -1.12 12.03
CA ASN A 39 1.39 -2.38 12.78
C ASN A 39 1.65 -3.64 11.94
N GLU A 40 2.60 -3.59 11.02
CA GLU A 40 3.00 -4.73 10.19
C GLU A 40 3.76 -5.76 11.04
N ASN A 41 3.66 -7.04 10.67
CA ASN A 41 4.47 -8.08 11.30
C ASN A 41 5.92 -8.00 10.81
N PRO A 42 6.91 -7.68 11.67
CA PRO A 42 8.30 -7.55 11.25
C PRO A 42 8.92 -8.89 10.80
N LEU A 43 8.31 -10.03 11.14
CA LEU A 43 8.76 -11.35 10.71
C LEU A 43 8.31 -11.71 9.30
N GLY A 44 7.46 -10.89 8.68
CA GLY A 44 6.83 -11.20 7.40
C GLY A 44 5.69 -12.22 7.49
N PRO A 45 5.13 -12.63 6.33
CA PRO A 45 4.05 -13.61 6.28
C PRO A 45 4.54 -15.03 6.61
N SER A 46 3.60 -15.91 6.98
CA SER A 46 3.89 -17.34 7.19
C SER A 46 4.53 -17.97 5.94
N PRO A 47 5.56 -18.84 6.10
CA PRO A 47 6.12 -19.59 4.98
C PRO A 47 5.08 -20.42 4.20
N LEU A 48 4.07 -20.96 4.89
CA LEU A 48 2.97 -21.71 4.26
C LEU A 48 2.09 -20.81 3.38
N ALA A 49 1.89 -19.56 3.79
CA ALA A 49 1.12 -18.59 3.00
C ALA A 49 1.90 -18.17 1.74
N ILE A 50 3.22 -17.96 1.85
CA ILE A 50 4.08 -17.66 0.70
C ILE A 50 3.99 -18.81 -0.32
N GLN A 51 4.11 -20.05 0.13
CA GLN A 51 4.03 -21.23 -0.74
C GLN A 51 2.69 -21.29 -1.47
N ALA A 52 1.57 -21.19 -0.76
CA ALA A 52 0.24 -21.26 -1.35
C ALA A 52 -0.03 -20.16 -2.39
N ILE A 53 0.41 -18.93 -2.13
CA ILE A 53 0.28 -17.81 -3.07
C ILE A 53 1.13 -18.07 -4.32
N THR A 54 2.37 -18.54 -4.13
CA THR A 54 3.30 -18.82 -5.23
C THR A 54 2.78 -19.93 -6.13
N ASP A 55 2.31 -21.03 -5.55
CA ASP A 55 1.73 -22.15 -6.30
C ASP A 55 0.51 -21.72 -7.11
N ARG A 56 -0.35 -20.89 -6.49
CA ARG A 56 -1.52 -20.37 -7.19
C ARG A 56 -1.16 -19.43 -8.34
N LEU A 57 -0.15 -18.56 -8.15
CA LEU A 57 0.32 -17.66 -9.19
C LEU A 57 0.90 -18.46 -10.36
N ASN A 58 1.73 -19.46 -10.09
CA ASN A 58 2.31 -20.32 -11.13
C ASN A 58 1.24 -21.05 -11.94
N ALA A 59 0.21 -21.57 -11.28
CA ALA A 59 -0.90 -22.25 -11.95
C ALA A 59 -1.79 -21.32 -12.82
N LEU A 60 -1.73 -20.01 -12.63
CA LEU A 60 -2.42 -19.04 -13.49
C LEU A 60 -1.59 -18.63 -14.72
N LEU A 61 -0.28 -18.85 -14.67
CA LEU A 61 0.67 -18.48 -15.72
C LEU A 61 1.03 -19.66 -16.63
N SER A 62 0.55 -20.86 -16.31
CA SER A 62 0.57 -22.07 -17.14
C SER A 62 -0.68 -22.19 -17.99
#